data_AF-A0A9Q8VGD2-F1
#
_entry.id   AF-A0A9Q8VGD2-F1
#
_cell.length_a   1.000
_cell.length_b   1.000
_cell.length_c   1.000
_cell.angle_alpha   90.00
_cell.angle_beta   90.00
_cell.angle_gamma   90.00
#
_symmetry.space_group_name_H-M   'P 1'
#
loop_
_entity.id
_entity.type
_entity.pdbx_description
1 polymer ?
#
loop_
_entity_poly.entity_id
_entity_poly.type
_entity_poly.pdbx_seq_one_letter_code
_entity_poly.pdbx_strand_id
1 'polypeptide(L)'
;MPQSENIALHPCPTAHLHCCPIFLFFTMAGSSNGPANGAHVNMMTDTIIANLPPEGLRAVMRLILVSRPDVTPTFEAETRKYLGQGAATSLGARIHNLDMDGLKKAQQLIRCMLGSGIPFEGIPWLGKVAVRAANLAIELRAVDSAGAFALLASIDGDVVQAMTAVQKALFSQSGVRTMSIEEKDIVEQLFEALNSCQEVFRGAEYPYRRSTIATASTLGVPQPHLQFNDTASANIKEIVPPAKPSETFTLNGKQVPRIFSGLWQMSSPAWGPATTSKIIEQFSVHAQNGFTAFDMADHYGDAEIIFGQFRSYYPFKDALFTATKYCVFHPVTISRDAVHSNVTERCKRLQLDKLDLLQVHWQFYENPQYLDAIEYIMEDDRVGAVGLCNFDTAHLETVLNRGLRIYTNQVQFSLIDSRPTEQMGQVCERHGIKLITYGTLVRIAFLCG
;
A
#
# COMPACT_ATOMS: atom_id res chain seq x y z
N MET A 1 -12.67 -15.26 -72.59
CA MET A 1 -13.07 -16.64 -72.25
C MET A 1 -11.96 -17.23 -71.40
N PRO A 2 -12.21 -17.96 -70.29
CA PRO A 2 -13.41 -18.68 -69.85
C PRO A 2 -14.13 -17.98 -68.67
N GLN A 3 -15.45 -17.99 -68.61
CA GLN A 3 -16.40 -18.93 -67.97
C GLN A 3 -16.66 -18.67 -66.47
N SER A 4 -17.91 -18.28 -66.27
CA SER A 4 -18.65 -17.95 -65.05
C SER A 4 -19.24 -19.19 -64.38
N GLU A 5 -19.22 -19.24 -63.05
CA GLU A 5 -20.21 -19.99 -62.27
C GLU A 5 -20.99 -19.04 -61.37
N ASN A 6 -22.31 -19.13 -61.50
CA ASN A 6 -23.36 -18.41 -60.83
C ASN A 6 -24.02 -19.40 -59.86
N ILE A 7 -24.11 -19.10 -58.56
CA ILE A 7 -25.09 -19.74 -57.68
C ILE A 7 -25.75 -18.69 -56.79
N ALA A 8 -27.07 -18.76 -56.79
CA ALA A 8 -28.03 -17.73 -56.42
C ALA A 8 -28.25 -17.56 -54.90
N LEU A 9 -28.56 -16.32 -54.52
CA LEU A 9 -29.11 -15.94 -53.22
C LEU A 9 -30.64 -15.87 -53.31
N HIS A 10 -31.34 -16.54 -52.39
CA HIS A 10 -32.76 -16.28 -52.07
C HIS A 10 -33.07 -16.71 -50.60
N PRO A 11 -34.15 -16.22 -49.97
CA PRO A 11 -34.07 -15.45 -48.73
C PRO A 11 -34.69 -16.12 -47.47
N CYS A 12 -34.40 -15.49 -46.31
CA CYS A 12 -35.07 -15.41 -44.99
C CYS A 12 -36.27 -16.33 -44.66
N PRO A 13 -36.41 -16.75 -43.39
CA PRO A 13 -37.45 -16.10 -42.59
C PRO A 13 -37.10 -15.77 -41.12
N THR A 14 -37.84 -14.78 -40.64
CA THR A 14 -37.96 -14.13 -39.33
C THR A 14 -38.38 -15.01 -38.13
N ALA A 15 -38.21 -14.41 -36.93
CA ALA A 15 -38.80 -14.70 -35.60
C ALA A 15 -37.95 -15.63 -34.69
N HIS A 16 -37.67 -15.34 -33.41
CA HIS A 16 -38.44 -14.63 -32.39
C HIS A 16 -37.54 -13.81 -31.43
N LEU A 17 -37.83 -12.52 -31.26
CA LEU A 17 -37.47 -11.76 -30.06
C LEU A 17 -38.50 -12.10 -28.97
N HIS A 18 -38.05 -12.68 -27.86
CA HIS A 18 -38.86 -12.72 -26.64
C HIS A 18 -38.72 -11.38 -25.91
N CYS A 19 -39.79 -10.60 -25.96
CA CYS A 19 -40.06 -9.49 -25.05
C CYS A 19 -40.04 -9.99 -23.60
N CYS A 20 -39.33 -9.29 -22.71
CA CYS A 20 -39.59 -9.34 -21.28
C CYS A 20 -39.75 -7.89 -20.78
N PRO A 21 -40.98 -7.44 -20.49
CA PRO A 21 -41.22 -6.16 -19.85
C PRO A 21 -41.31 -6.38 -18.34
N ILE A 22 -40.34 -5.88 -17.57
CA ILE A 22 -40.56 -5.63 -16.14
C ILE A 22 -40.14 -4.19 -15.87
N PHE A 23 -41.12 -3.32 -16.07
CA PHE A 23 -41.16 -1.98 -15.52
C PHE A 23 -41.63 -2.06 -14.05
N LEU A 24 -41.04 -1.21 -13.20
CA LEU A 24 -41.56 -0.72 -11.92
C LEU A 24 -41.69 -1.70 -10.74
N PHE A 25 -40.74 -1.59 -9.79
CA PHE A 25 -41.06 -1.32 -8.38
C PHE A 25 -39.95 -0.46 -7.76
N PHE A 26 -40.06 0.87 -7.90
CA PHE A 26 -39.42 1.81 -6.97
C PHE A 26 -40.50 2.25 -5.98
N THR A 27 -40.48 1.68 -4.78
CA THR A 27 -41.27 2.16 -3.65
C THR A 27 -40.67 3.47 -3.15
N MET A 28 -41.44 4.54 -3.30
CA MET A 28 -41.27 5.80 -2.58
C MET A 28 -41.75 5.67 -1.13
N ALA A 29 -40.92 6.14 -0.19
CA ALA A 29 -41.28 6.71 1.11
C ALA A 29 -40.05 7.58 1.51
N GLY A 30 -40.05 8.92 1.39
CA GLY A 30 -40.76 9.91 2.21
C GLY A 30 -39.98 10.12 3.53
N SER A 31 -39.55 11.30 3.99
CA SER A 31 -39.76 12.70 3.64
C SER A 31 -38.77 13.58 4.43
N SER A 32 -38.13 14.58 3.81
CA SER A 32 -37.69 15.80 4.51
C SER A 32 -37.41 16.92 3.51
N ASN A 33 -38.04 18.08 3.73
CA ASN A 33 -38.06 19.25 2.84
C ASN A 33 -36.66 19.84 2.54
N GLY A 34 -36.27 19.83 1.27
CA GLY A 34 -35.17 20.59 0.68
C GLY A 34 -35.21 20.44 -0.86
N PRO A 35 -34.74 21.41 -1.65
CA PRO A 35 -34.88 21.35 -3.10
C PRO A 35 -34.01 20.22 -3.66
N ALA A 36 -34.67 19.14 -4.11
CA ALA A 36 -34.03 18.02 -4.77
C ALA A 36 -33.63 18.42 -6.20
N ASN A 37 -32.44 19.00 -6.38
CA ASN A 37 -31.76 19.00 -7.66
C ASN A 37 -31.12 17.63 -7.89
N GLY A 38 -31.95 16.62 -8.15
CA GLY A 38 -31.47 15.32 -8.63
C GLY A 38 -31.04 15.46 -10.09
N ALA A 39 -29.76 15.67 -10.34
CA ALA A 39 -29.22 15.59 -11.69
C ALA A 39 -29.42 14.15 -12.20
N HIS A 40 -30.28 13.97 -13.21
CA HIS A 40 -30.45 12.69 -13.87
C HIS A 40 -29.13 12.32 -14.57
N VAL A 41 -28.61 11.12 -14.30
CA VAL A 41 -27.50 10.57 -15.11
C VAL A 41 -28.04 10.40 -16.53
N ASN A 42 -27.33 10.97 -17.51
CA ASN A 42 -27.69 10.86 -18.92
C ASN A 42 -27.75 9.37 -19.32
N MET A 43 -28.80 8.97 -20.03
CA MET A 43 -29.01 7.59 -20.51
C MET A 43 -27.82 7.04 -21.31
N MET A 44 -27.11 7.89 -22.06
CA MET A 44 -25.89 7.50 -22.76
C MET A 44 -24.73 7.23 -21.80
N THR A 45 -24.63 7.99 -20.70
CA THR A 45 -23.64 7.73 -19.65
C THR A 45 -23.94 6.44 -18.91
N ASP A 46 -25.21 6.16 -18.63
CA ASP A 46 -25.63 4.90 -18.00
C ASP A 46 -25.30 3.69 -18.90
N THR A 47 -25.48 3.84 -20.21
CA THR A 47 -25.08 2.83 -21.20
C THR A 47 -23.57 2.54 -21.12
N ILE A 48 -22.73 3.56 -20.92
CA ILE A 48 -21.28 3.37 -20.72
C ILE A 48 -21.01 2.59 -19.42
N ILE A 49 -21.64 2.98 -18.31
CA ILE A 49 -21.45 2.32 -17.00
C ILE A 49 -21.88 0.85 -17.07
N ALA A 50 -23.00 0.56 -17.72
CA ALA A 50 -23.56 -0.78 -17.81
C ALA A 50 -22.75 -1.74 -18.71
N ASN A 51 -22.03 -1.22 -19.71
CA ASN A 51 -21.37 -2.03 -20.72
C ASN A 51 -19.84 -2.00 -20.67
N LEU A 52 -19.21 -1.06 -19.94
CA LEU A 52 -17.76 -1.10 -19.74
C LEU A 52 -17.36 -2.35 -18.95
N PRO A 53 -16.35 -3.12 -19.41
CA PRO A 53 -15.81 -4.20 -18.60
C PRO A 53 -15.22 -3.63 -17.30
N PRO A 54 -15.19 -4.40 -16.20
CA PRO A 54 -14.70 -3.90 -14.90
C PRO A 54 -13.32 -3.25 -14.97
N GLU A 55 -12.38 -3.80 -15.74
CA GLU A 55 -11.05 -3.19 -15.92
C GLU A 55 -11.11 -1.84 -16.64
N GLY A 56 -11.97 -1.70 -17.64
CA GLY A 56 -12.20 -0.45 -18.34
C GLY A 56 -12.83 0.61 -17.43
N LEU A 57 -13.83 0.22 -16.64
CA LEU A 57 -14.47 1.11 -15.67
C LEU A 57 -13.47 1.61 -14.62
N ARG A 58 -12.60 0.72 -14.10
CA ARG A 58 -11.54 1.11 -13.16
C ARG A 58 -10.53 2.06 -13.79
N ALA A 59 -10.09 1.78 -15.02
CA ALA A 59 -9.16 2.65 -15.74
C ALA A 59 -9.74 4.06 -15.94
N VAL A 60 -10.98 4.16 -16.41
CA VAL A 60 -11.68 5.44 -16.61
C VAL A 60 -11.87 6.18 -15.29
N MET A 61 -12.34 5.51 -14.23
CA MET A 61 -12.52 6.13 -12.92
C MET A 61 -11.20 6.70 -12.37
N ARG A 62 -10.10 5.96 -12.49
CA ARG A 62 -8.78 6.44 -12.06
C ARG A 62 -8.31 7.65 -12.85
N LEU A 63 -8.51 7.67 -14.16
CA LEU A 63 -8.20 8.85 -14.98
C LEU A 63 -9.03 10.07 -14.58
N ILE A 64 -10.30 9.88 -14.23
CA ILE A 64 -11.15 10.96 -13.68
C ILE A 64 -10.55 11.48 -12.37
N LEU A 65 -10.23 10.60 -11.42
CA LEU A 65 -9.67 11.01 -10.12
C LEU A 65 -8.30 11.69 -10.24
N VAL A 66 -7.46 11.26 -11.19
CA VAL A 66 -6.16 11.90 -11.46
C VAL A 66 -6.31 13.26 -12.11
N SER A 67 -7.18 13.37 -13.13
CA SER A 67 -7.40 14.63 -13.84
C SER A 67 -8.23 15.64 -13.05
N ARG A 68 -9.04 15.16 -12.10
CA ARG A 68 -9.93 15.93 -11.23
C ARG A 68 -9.83 15.47 -9.78
N PRO A 69 -8.73 15.83 -9.08
CA PRO A 69 -8.54 15.44 -7.68
C PRO A 69 -9.67 15.90 -6.75
N ASP A 70 -10.37 17.00 -7.10
CA ASP A 70 -11.52 17.55 -6.40
C ASP A 70 -12.74 16.61 -6.36
N VAL A 71 -12.80 15.60 -7.24
CA VAL A 71 -13.88 14.60 -7.27
C VAL A 71 -13.67 13.50 -6.22
N THR A 72 -12.44 13.28 -5.75
CA THR A 72 -12.10 12.19 -4.82
C THR A 72 -12.96 12.18 -3.56
N PRO A 73 -13.14 13.30 -2.83
CA PRO A 73 -13.98 13.31 -1.62
C PRO A 73 -15.44 12.93 -1.88
N THR A 74 -15.98 13.30 -3.05
CA THR A 74 -17.34 12.95 -3.47
C THR A 74 -17.45 11.46 -3.78
N PHE A 75 -16.49 10.90 -4.51
CA PHE A 75 -16.44 9.46 -4.79
C PHE A 75 -16.39 8.63 -3.50
N GLU A 76 -15.54 9.01 -2.55
CA GLU A 76 -15.48 8.36 -1.24
C GLU A 76 -16.80 8.52 -0.46
N ALA A 77 -17.43 9.69 -0.49
CA ALA A 77 -18.70 9.93 0.20
C ALA A 77 -19.86 9.08 -0.35
N GLU A 78 -20.00 8.98 -1.66
CA GLU A 78 -21.03 8.13 -2.28
C GLU A 78 -20.74 6.64 -2.04
N THR A 79 -19.46 6.24 -2.01
CA THR A 79 -19.06 4.88 -1.64
C THR A 79 -19.46 4.54 -0.20
N ARG A 80 -19.26 5.46 0.77
CA ARG A 80 -19.72 5.27 2.15
C ARG A 80 -21.24 5.09 2.23
N LYS A 81 -22.02 5.89 1.50
CA LYS A 81 -23.48 5.76 1.45
C LYS A 81 -23.91 4.40 0.91
N TYR A 82 -23.29 3.95 -0.19
CA TYR A 82 -23.53 2.62 -0.75
C TYR A 82 -23.26 1.49 0.26
N LEU A 83 -22.13 1.58 0.99
CA LEU A 83 -21.77 0.58 2.00
C LEU A 83 -22.77 0.54 3.17
N GLY A 84 -23.27 1.71 3.60
CA GLY A 84 -24.27 1.84 4.66
C GLY A 84 -25.69 1.38 4.29
N GLN A 85 -26.04 1.35 3.01
CA GLN A 85 -27.39 1.03 2.52
C GLN A 85 -27.70 -0.48 2.41
N GLY A 86 -26.89 -1.36 3.00
CA GLY A 86 -27.25 -2.79 3.16
C GLY A 86 -26.11 -3.80 2.92
N ALA A 87 -24.96 -3.36 2.39
CA ALA A 87 -23.83 -4.25 2.15
C ALA A 87 -23.28 -4.85 3.46
N ALA A 88 -23.14 -4.02 4.51
CA ALA A 88 -22.68 -4.46 5.83
C ALA A 88 -23.71 -5.38 6.55
N THR A 89 -25.01 -5.09 6.42
CA THR A 89 -26.09 -5.88 7.04
C THR A 89 -26.16 -7.30 6.47
N SER A 90 -25.86 -7.48 5.18
CA SER A 90 -25.82 -8.79 4.52
C SER A 90 -24.62 -9.66 4.98
N LEU A 91 -23.51 -9.02 5.36
CA LEU A 91 -22.27 -9.68 5.78
C LEU A 91 -22.40 -10.29 7.19
N GLY A 92 -23.11 -9.59 8.08
CA GLY A 92 -23.24 -9.95 9.49
C GLY A 92 -23.93 -11.26 9.79
N ALA A 93 -24.99 -11.58 9.06
CA ALA A 93 -25.81 -12.75 9.36
C ALA A 93 -25.14 -14.10 9.02
N ARG A 94 -24.04 -14.10 8.25
CA ARG A 94 -23.47 -15.32 7.66
C ARG A 94 -21.96 -15.46 7.82
N ILE A 95 -21.28 -14.53 8.50
CA ILE A 95 -19.80 -14.50 8.55
C ILE A 95 -19.17 -15.80 9.04
N HIS A 96 -19.79 -16.46 10.02
CA HIS A 96 -19.31 -17.73 10.58
C HIS A 96 -19.42 -18.92 9.61
N ASN A 97 -20.24 -18.81 8.56
CA ASN A 97 -20.50 -19.88 7.59
C ASN A 97 -19.96 -19.54 6.18
N LEU A 98 -19.18 -18.46 6.04
CA LEU A 98 -18.60 -18.12 4.74
C LEU A 98 -17.58 -19.16 4.31
N ASP A 99 -17.65 -19.52 3.04
CA ASP A 99 -16.63 -20.26 2.31
C ASP A 99 -15.56 -19.30 1.76
N MET A 100 -14.64 -19.83 0.95
CA MET A 100 -13.54 -19.04 0.36
C MET A 100 -14.05 -17.87 -0.49
N ASP A 101 -15.13 -18.04 -1.26
CA ASP A 101 -15.70 -16.98 -2.10
C ASP A 101 -16.40 -15.92 -1.27
N GLY A 102 -17.16 -16.34 -0.25
CA GLY A 102 -17.80 -15.47 0.72
C GLY A 102 -16.79 -14.58 1.46
N LEU A 103 -15.65 -15.15 1.89
CA LEU A 103 -14.58 -14.40 2.55
C LEU A 103 -13.92 -13.39 1.61
N LYS A 104 -13.69 -13.74 0.33
CA LYS A 104 -13.16 -12.80 -0.66
C LYS A 104 -14.11 -11.61 -0.90
N LYS A 105 -15.42 -11.85 -0.97
CA LYS A 105 -16.44 -10.79 -1.06
C LYS A 105 -16.46 -9.91 0.19
N ALA A 106 -16.31 -10.51 1.37
CA ALA A 106 -16.16 -9.80 2.63
C ALA A 106 -14.95 -8.84 2.61
N GLN A 107 -13.78 -9.34 2.19
CA GLN A 107 -12.57 -8.54 2.05
C GLN A 107 -12.76 -7.36 1.10
N GLN A 108 -13.44 -7.56 -0.04
CA GLN A 108 -13.72 -6.47 -0.98
C GLN A 108 -14.54 -5.34 -0.34
N LEU A 109 -15.58 -5.66 0.41
CA LEU A 109 -16.38 -4.67 1.12
C LEU A 109 -15.57 -3.94 2.21
N ILE A 110 -14.78 -4.68 2.98
CA ILE A 110 -13.91 -4.10 4.02
C ILE A 110 -12.88 -3.16 3.38
N ARG A 111 -12.23 -3.57 2.28
CA ARG A 111 -11.29 -2.71 1.54
C ARG A 111 -11.94 -1.41 1.07
N CYS A 112 -13.21 -1.45 0.63
CA CYS A 112 -13.95 -0.24 0.30
C CYS A 112 -14.19 0.65 1.53
N MET A 113 -14.47 0.09 2.72
CA MET A 113 -14.57 0.87 3.97
C MET A 113 -13.23 1.53 4.32
N LEU A 114 -12.13 0.78 4.28
CA LEU A 114 -10.78 1.29 4.55
C LEU A 114 -10.41 2.42 3.56
N GLY A 115 -10.63 2.18 2.27
CA GLY A 115 -10.32 3.13 1.20
C GLY A 115 -11.20 4.38 1.21
N SER A 116 -12.40 4.30 1.77
CA SER A 116 -13.36 5.41 1.87
C SER A 116 -13.26 6.19 3.19
N GLY A 117 -12.18 6.00 3.96
CA GLY A 117 -11.90 6.78 5.16
C GLY A 117 -12.73 6.43 6.40
N ILE A 118 -13.33 5.24 6.45
CA ILE A 118 -14.09 4.74 7.62
C ILE A 118 -13.47 3.44 8.18
N PRO A 119 -12.19 3.45 8.60
CA PRO A 119 -11.50 2.23 9.02
C PRO A 119 -12.13 1.57 10.24
N PHE A 120 -12.64 2.36 11.20
CA PHE A 120 -13.25 1.85 12.42
C PHE A 120 -14.58 1.10 12.18
N GLU A 121 -15.27 1.35 11.08
CA GLU A 121 -16.45 0.56 10.69
C GLU A 121 -16.07 -0.79 10.06
N GLY A 122 -14.91 -0.87 9.39
CA GLY A 122 -14.42 -2.08 8.74
C GLY A 122 -13.68 -3.05 9.66
N ILE A 123 -12.96 -2.53 10.67
CA ILE A 123 -12.12 -3.33 11.58
C ILE A 123 -12.88 -4.46 12.30
N PRO A 124 -14.10 -4.23 12.86
CA PRO A 124 -14.85 -5.30 13.51
C PRO A 124 -15.18 -6.47 12.57
N TRP A 125 -15.44 -6.18 11.29
CA TRP A 125 -15.66 -7.20 10.27
C TRP A 125 -14.39 -7.95 9.93
N LEU A 126 -13.27 -7.23 9.88
CA LEU A 126 -11.98 -7.81 9.55
C LEU A 126 -11.51 -8.82 10.61
N GLY A 127 -11.73 -8.54 11.90
CA GLY A 127 -11.47 -9.50 12.98
C GLY A 127 -12.29 -10.79 12.83
N LYS A 128 -13.58 -10.68 12.50
CA LYS A 128 -14.45 -11.84 12.25
C LYS A 128 -14.03 -12.63 11.01
N VAL A 129 -13.63 -11.94 9.93
CA VAL A 129 -13.10 -12.55 8.71
C VAL A 129 -11.81 -13.31 9.01
N ALA A 130 -10.90 -12.74 9.80
CA ALA A 130 -9.66 -13.40 10.20
C ALA A 130 -9.92 -14.69 10.98
N VAL A 131 -10.78 -14.66 11.99
CA VAL A 131 -11.14 -15.85 12.77
C VAL A 131 -11.79 -16.93 11.89
N ARG A 132 -12.73 -16.55 11.01
CA ARG A 132 -13.37 -17.53 10.12
C ARG A 132 -12.36 -18.14 9.15
N ALA A 133 -11.50 -17.32 8.54
CA ALA A 133 -10.52 -17.79 7.58
C ALA A 133 -9.47 -18.71 8.23
N ALA A 134 -9.03 -18.41 9.46
CA ALA A 134 -8.17 -19.28 10.25
C ALA A 134 -8.77 -20.69 10.41
N ASN A 135 -10.03 -20.77 10.84
CA ASN A 135 -10.72 -22.04 11.01
C ASN A 135 -10.92 -22.78 9.67
N LEU A 136 -11.37 -22.07 8.63
CA LEU A 136 -11.56 -22.65 7.30
C LEU A 136 -10.24 -23.16 6.71
N ALA A 137 -9.13 -22.48 6.94
CA ALA A 137 -7.83 -22.93 6.45
C ALA A 137 -7.39 -24.27 7.06
N ILE A 138 -7.77 -24.56 8.31
CA ILE A 138 -7.55 -25.86 8.93
C ILE A 138 -8.42 -26.93 8.28
N GLU A 139 -9.71 -26.62 8.06
CA GLU A 139 -10.64 -27.52 7.35
C GLU A 139 -10.12 -27.89 5.95
N LEU A 140 -9.54 -26.92 5.24
CA LEU A 140 -9.04 -27.07 3.87
C LEU A 140 -7.61 -27.61 3.76
N ARG A 141 -6.88 -27.78 4.87
CA ARG A 141 -5.43 -28.08 4.86
C ARG A 141 -5.07 -29.32 4.05
N ALA A 142 -5.95 -30.33 4.02
CA ALA A 142 -5.73 -31.57 3.28
C ALA A 142 -6.18 -31.52 1.81
N VAL A 143 -6.96 -30.50 1.41
CA VAL A 143 -7.66 -30.45 0.12
C VAL A 143 -7.15 -29.31 -0.76
N ASP A 144 -6.94 -28.11 -0.20
CA ASP A 144 -6.42 -26.93 -0.89
C ASP A 144 -5.56 -26.08 0.06
N SER A 145 -4.36 -26.57 0.36
CA SER A 145 -3.43 -25.85 1.22
C SER A 145 -2.98 -24.53 0.59
N ALA A 146 -2.77 -24.50 -0.74
CA ALA A 146 -2.26 -23.31 -1.43
C ALA A 146 -3.28 -22.16 -1.41
N GLY A 147 -4.55 -22.45 -1.70
CA GLY A 147 -5.63 -21.47 -1.63
C GLY A 147 -5.85 -20.96 -0.20
N ALA A 148 -5.83 -21.86 0.79
CA ALA A 148 -5.92 -21.49 2.21
C ALA A 148 -4.79 -20.53 2.62
N PHE A 149 -3.53 -20.84 2.29
CA PHE A 149 -2.40 -19.95 2.60
C PHE A 149 -2.51 -18.59 1.90
N ALA A 150 -2.92 -18.56 0.64
CA ALA A 150 -3.09 -17.31 -0.09
C ALA A 150 -4.19 -16.43 0.51
N LEU A 151 -5.30 -17.03 0.98
CA LEU A 151 -6.36 -16.32 1.67
C LEU A 151 -5.87 -15.73 3.00
N LEU A 152 -5.22 -16.54 3.84
CA LEU A 152 -4.68 -16.08 5.12
C LEU A 152 -3.69 -14.94 4.93
N ALA A 153 -2.75 -15.07 3.99
CA ALA A 153 -1.78 -14.01 3.68
C ALA A 153 -2.45 -12.74 3.14
N SER A 154 -3.54 -12.87 2.38
CA SER A 154 -4.31 -11.71 1.93
C SER A 154 -5.02 -11.00 3.08
N ILE A 155 -5.56 -11.74 4.04
CA ILE A 155 -6.25 -11.15 5.21
C ILE A 155 -5.23 -10.49 6.13
N ASP A 156 -4.06 -11.11 6.33
CA ASP A 156 -2.94 -10.52 7.08
C ASP A 156 -2.55 -9.15 6.48
N GLY A 157 -2.44 -9.08 5.15
CA GLY A 157 -2.23 -7.83 4.43
C GLY A 157 -3.35 -6.80 4.59
N ASP A 158 -4.62 -7.23 4.59
CA ASP A 158 -5.77 -6.31 4.78
C ASP A 158 -5.77 -5.70 6.19
N VAL A 159 -5.37 -6.45 7.21
CA VAL A 159 -5.28 -5.92 8.58
C VAL A 159 -4.13 -4.92 8.70
N VAL A 160 -2.98 -5.19 8.07
CA VAL A 160 -1.88 -4.21 7.99
C VAL A 160 -2.39 -2.92 7.34
N GLN A 161 -3.13 -3.01 6.24
CA GLN A 161 -3.74 -1.84 5.60
C GLN A 161 -4.75 -1.12 6.49
N ALA A 162 -5.54 -1.87 7.27
CA ALA A 162 -6.48 -1.26 8.21
C ALA A 162 -5.74 -0.41 9.25
N MET A 163 -4.59 -0.87 9.75
CA MET A 163 -3.77 -0.10 10.68
C MET A 163 -3.16 1.15 10.03
N THR A 164 -2.73 1.07 8.76
CA THR A 164 -2.33 2.26 7.99
C THR A 164 -3.49 3.24 7.81
N ALA A 165 -4.70 2.75 7.54
CA ALA A 165 -5.89 3.58 7.41
C ALA A 165 -6.29 4.24 8.75
N VAL A 166 -6.12 3.54 9.89
CA VAL A 166 -6.29 4.12 11.24
C VAL A 166 -5.30 5.26 11.45
N GLN A 167 -4.00 5.04 11.19
CA GLN A 167 -2.99 6.11 11.32
C GLN A 167 -3.35 7.34 10.49
N LYS A 168 -3.84 7.14 9.25
CA LYS A 168 -4.33 8.22 8.38
C LYS A 168 -5.56 8.92 8.96
N ALA A 169 -6.53 8.17 9.50
CA ALA A 169 -7.75 8.73 10.09
C ALA A 169 -7.49 9.50 11.40
N LEU A 170 -6.41 9.19 12.10
CA LEU A 170 -5.94 9.91 13.28
C LEU A 170 -5.10 11.15 12.93
N PHE A 171 -4.68 11.30 11.68
CA PHE A 171 -3.86 12.43 11.26
C PHE A 171 -4.68 13.72 11.15
N SER A 172 -4.11 14.82 11.65
CA SER A 172 -4.66 16.18 11.54
C SER A 172 -3.54 17.19 11.25
N GLN A 173 -3.89 18.43 10.91
CA GLN A 173 -2.90 19.49 10.64
C GLN A 173 -1.97 19.75 11.83
N SER A 174 -2.45 19.58 13.06
CA SER A 174 -1.69 19.76 14.30
C SER A 174 -0.99 18.47 14.78
N GLY A 175 -0.96 17.42 13.97
CA GLY A 175 -0.33 16.13 14.28
C GLY A 175 -1.32 14.98 14.39
N VAL A 176 -0.90 13.88 15.01
CA VAL A 176 -1.71 12.67 15.19
C VAL A 176 -2.52 12.77 16.48
N ARG A 177 -3.85 12.71 16.38
CA ARG A 177 -4.73 12.66 17.56
C ARG A 177 -4.68 11.27 18.21
N THR A 178 -4.98 11.20 19.49
CA THR A 178 -5.21 9.91 20.15
C THR A 178 -6.55 9.31 19.73
N MET A 179 -6.65 7.98 19.75
CA MET A 179 -7.92 7.26 19.59
C MET A 179 -8.89 7.62 20.72
N SER A 180 -10.19 7.68 20.41
CA SER A 180 -11.23 7.67 21.45
C SER A 180 -11.26 6.33 22.17
N ILE A 181 -12.02 6.23 23.26
CA ILE A 181 -12.19 4.97 24.01
C ILE A 181 -12.82 3.91 23.10
N GLU A 182 -13.83 4.29 22.33
CA GLU A 182 -14.54 3.41 21.40
C GLU A 182 -13.65 2.96 20.25
N GLU A 183 -12.88 3.88 19.66
CA GLU A 183 -11.92 3.56 18.60
C GLU A 183 -10.83 2.61 19.09
N LYS A 184 -10.34 2.83 20.31
CA LYS A 184 -9.33 1.97 20.93
C LYS A 184 -9.88 0.57 21.19
N ASP A 185 -11.10 0.47 21.75
CA ASP A 185 -11.79 -0.81 21.99
C ASP A 185 -11.97 -1.62 20.69
N ILE A 186 -12.32 -0.97 19.59
CA ILE A 186 -12.41 -1.62 18.26
C ILE A 186 -11.07 -2.25 17.84
N VAL A 187 -9.95 -1.55 18.05
CA VAL A 187 -8.61 -2.04 17.69
C VAL A 187 -8.13 -3.11 18.67
N GLU A 188 -8.47 -3.00 19.97
CA GLU A 188 -8.20 -4.01 20.99
C GLU A 188 -8.93 -5.32 20.69
N GLN A 189 -10.21 -5.27 20.32
CA GLN A 189 -10.97 -6.46 19.92
C GLN A 189 -10.40 -7.14 18.68
N LEU A 190 -9.92 -6.37 17.70
CA LEU A 190 -9.19 -6.93 16.57
C LEU A 190 -7.92 -7.65 17.05
N PHE A 191 -7.14 -7.02 17.94
CA PHE A 191 -5.92 -7.63 18.49
C PHE A 191 -6.21 -8.95 19.21
N GLU A 192 -7.26 -9.00 20.03
CA GLU A 192 -7.73 -10.22 20.70
C GLU A 192 -8.15 -11.30 19.70
N ALA A 193 -8.89 -10.93 18.65
CA ALA A 193 -9.30 -11.86 17.59
C ALA A 193 -8.09 -12.48 16.89
N LEU A 194 -7.07 -11.69 16.56
CA LEU A 194 -5.81 -12.19 15.98
C LEU A 194 -5.09 -13.14 16.96
N ASN A 195 -4.95 -12.74 18.22
CA ASN A 195 -4.30 -13.57 19.24
C ASN A 195 -5.04 -14.90 19.46
N SER A 196 -6.38 -14.91 19.38
CA SER A 196 -7.16 -16.15 19.45
C SER A 196 -6.85 -17.10 18.28
N CYS A 197 -6.51 -16.57 17.10
CA CYS A 197 -6.07 -17.37 15.96
C CYS A 197 -4.68 -17.97 16.19
N GLN A 198 -3.81 -17.34 16.98
CA GLN A 198 -2.48 -17.89 17.26
C GLN A 198 -2.55 -19.25 17.95
N GLU A 199 -3.50 -19.39 18.88
CA GLU A 199 -3.76 -20.63 19.61
C GLU A 199 -4.14 -21.79 18.68
N VAL A 200 -4.90 -21.46 17.64
CA VAL A 200 -5.38 -22.38 16.61
C VAL A 200 -4.24 -22.92 15.73
N PHE A 201 -3.15 -22.16 15.56
CA PHE A 201 -1.97 -22.52 14.77
C PHE A 201 -0.76 -22.94 15.62
N ARG A 202 -0.95 -23.35 16.88
CA ARG A 202 0.16 -23.84 17.74
C ARG A 202 0.94 -24.96 17.06
N GLY A 203 2.26 -24.77 16.93
CA GLY A 203 3.17 -25.71 16.26
C GLY A 203 3.25 -25.57 14.73
N ALA A 204 2.56 -24.60 14.13
CA ALA A 204 2.67 -24.24 12.71
C ALA A 204 3.00 -22.75 12.54
N GLU A 205 3.40 -22.32 11.33
CA GLU A 205 3.58 -20.89 11.05
C GLU A 205 2.29 -20.13 11.33
N TYR A 206 2.37 -19.12 12.19
CA TYR A 206 1.23 -18.27 12.53
C TYR A 206 0.95 -17.31 11.35
N PRO A 207 -0.23 -17.40 10.70
CA PRO A 207 -0.51 -16.67 9.46
C PRO A 207 -0.69 -15.17 9.63
N TYR A 208 -1.03 -14.72 10.84
CA TYR A 208 -1.40 -13.33 11.14
C TYR A 208 -0.30 -12.58 11.90
N ARG A 209 0.96 -12.95 11.65
CA ARG A 209 2.10 -12.36 12.35
C ARG A 209 2.23 -10.86 12.06
N ARG A 210 2.08 -10.45 10.79
CA ARG A 210 2.27 -9.05 10.37
C ARG A 210 1.19 -8.17 10.97
N SER A 211 -0.05 -8.62 10.87
CA SER A 211 -1.23 -7.96 11.43
C SER A 211 -1.14 -7.80 12.94
N THR A 212 -0.80 -8.87 13.69
CA THR A 212 -0.65 -8.78 15.15
C THR A 212 0.41 -7.74 15.55
N ILE A 213 1.56 -7.67 14.84
CA ILE A 213 2.59 -6.67 15.11
C ILE A 213 2.10 -5.24 14.78
N ALA A 214 1.47 -5.06 13.62
CA ALA A 214 0.95 -3.78 13.19
C ALA A 214 -0.12 -3.26 14.18
N THR A 215 -1.04 -4.12 14.60
CA THR A 215 -2.09 -3.78 15.58
C THR A 215 -1.51 -3.47 16.96
N ALA A 216 -0.54 -4.25 17.44
CA ALA A 216 0.16 -3.95 18.69
C ALA A 216 0.86 -2.58 18.65
N SER A 217 1.50 -2.26 17.53
CA SER A 217 2.15 -0.96 17.33
C SER A 217 1.14 0.19 17.35
N THR A 218 -0.01 0.04 16.70
CA THR A 218 -1.10 1.04 16.70
C THR A 218 -1.68 1.26 18.10
N LEU A 219 -1.78 0.20 18.91
CA LEU A 219 -2.25 0.29 20.29
C LEU A 219 -1.20 0.82 21.27
N GLY A 220 0.07 0.92 20.86
CA GLY A 220 1.17 1.29 21.75
C GLY A 220 1.50 0.22 22.80
N VAL A 221 1.06 -1.02 22.59
CA VAL A 221 1.34 -2.14 23.50
C VAL A 221 2.64 -2.86 23.10
N PRO A 222 3.29 -3.60 24.03
CA PRO A 222 4.46 -4.39 23.69
C PRO A 222 4.19 -5.32 22.51
N GLN A 223 5.12 -5.37 21.56
CA GLN A 223 5.00 -6.32 20.46
C GLN A 223 5.06 -7.74 21.03
N PRO A 224 4.11 -8.62 20.69
CA PRO A 224 4.17 -9.99 21.15
C PRO A 224 5.45 -10.64 20.64
N HIS A 225 6.11 -11.40 21.51
CA HIS A 225 7.26 -12.23 21.14
C HIS A 225 6.81 -13.39 20.25
N LEU A 226 6.48 -13.07 18.99
CA LEU A 226 6.19 -14.04 17.95
C LEU A 226 7.53 -14.59 17.47
N GLN A 227 8.01 -15.63 18.17
CA GLN A 227 9.18 -16.41 17.75
C GLN A 227 8.99 -16.80 16.29
N PHE A 228 10.02 -16.63 15.46
CA PHE A 228 10.05 -17.33 14.20
C PHE A 228 10.05 -18.81 14.54
N ASN A 229 8.96 -19.51 14.26
CA ASN A 229 9.01 -20.97 14.30
C ASN A 229 10.20 -21.41 13.45
N ASP A 230 10.87 -22.46 13.94
CA ASP A 230 12.18 -22.90 13.48
C ASP A 230 12.28 -23.10 11.97
N THR A 231 11.21 -23.17 11.18
CA THR A 231 11.28 -23.28 9.72
C THR A 231 11.87 -22.05 9.02
N ALA A 232 11.44 -20.83 9.36
CA ALA A 232 12.02 -19.61 8.76
C ALA A 232 13.41 -19.31 9.33
N SER A 233 13.61 -19.59 10.62
CA SER A 233 14.91 -19.42 11.29
C SER A 233 15.93 -20.52 10.92
N ALA A 234 15.48 -21.73 10.57
CA ALA A 234 16.34 -22.80 10.06
C ALA A 234 16.89 -22.48 8.68
N ASN A 235 16.09 -21.87 7.79
CA ASN A 235 16.57 -21.41 6.49
C ASN A 235 17.58 -20.25 6.61
N ILE A 236 17.60 -19.53 7.74
CA ILE A 236 18.59 -18.47 8.01
C ILE A 236 19.97 -19.07 8.36
N LYS A 237 20.04 -20.30 8.87
CA LYS A 237 21.32 -20.95 9.27
C LYS A 237 22.21 -21.35 8.09
N GLU A 238 21.64 -21.50 6.89
CA GLU A 238 22.39 -21.79 5.66
C GLU A 238 22.70 -20.53 4.81
N ILE A 239 22.47 -19.33 5.34
CA ILE A 239 22.71 -18.09 4.61
C ILE A 239 24.21 -17.91 4.34
N VAL A 240 24.54 -17.77 3.06
CA VAL A 240 25.90 -17.41 2.63
C VAL A 240 26.08 -15.88 2.60
N PRO A 241 27.33 -15.38 2.66
CA PRO A 241 27.60 -13.95 2.50
C PRO A 241 27.01 -13.39 1.19
N PRO A 242 26.53 -12.13 1.18
CA PRO A 242 26.11 -11.45 -0.04
C PRO A 242 27.15 -11.54 -1.15
N ALA A 243 26.71 -11.91 -2.36
CA ALA A 243 27.53 -11.77 -3.55
C ALA A 243 27.93 -10.30 -3.73
N LYS A 244 29.16 -10.07 -4.22
CA LYS A 244 29.63 -8.72 -4.50
C LYS A 244 28.83 -8.13 -5.67
N PRO A 245 28.23 -6.93 -5.54
CA PRO A 245 27.57 -6.29 -6.65
C PRO A 245 28.55 -6.02 -7.81
N SER A 246 28.08 -6.18 -9.05
CA SER A 246 28.86 -5.90 -10.26
C SER A 246 29.21 -4.42 -10.41
N GLU A 247 28.27 -3.54 -10.06
CA GLU A 247 28.45 -2.10 -10.09
C GLU A 247 28.02 -1.45 -8.77
N THR A 248 28.87 -0.55 -8.28
CA THR A 248 28.63 0.21 -7.04
C THR A 248 28.95 1.69 -7.23
N PHE A 249 28.37 2.55 -6.41
CA PHE A 249 28.75 3.95 -6.28
C PHE A 249 28.93 4.32 -4.80
N THR A 250 29.66 5.41 -4.54
CA THR A 250 29.84 5.92 -3.18
C THR A 250 28.70 6.86 -2.81
N LEU A 251 28.05 6.59 -1.68
CA LEU A 251 27.02 7.43 -1.07
C LEU A 251 27.37 7.66 0.40
N ASN A 252 27.66 8.91 0.76
CA ASN A 252 28.08 9.28 2.12
C ASN A 252 29.19 8.37 2.71
N GLY A 253 30.23 8.11 1.91
CA GLY A 253 31.36 7.25 2.31
C GLY A 253 31.08 5.74 2.28
N LYS A 254 29.86 5.30 2.00
CA LYS A 254 29.50 3.88 1.86
C LYS A 254 29.47 3.47 0.39
N GLN A 255 29.94 2.27 0.08
CA GLN A 255 29.74 1.65 -1.24
C GLN A 255 28.34 1.02 -1.30
N VAL A 256 27.55 1.41 -2.29
CA VAL A 256 26.16 0.98 -2.46
C VAL A 256 25.97 0.41 -3.87
N PRO A 257 25.23 -0.70 -4.06
CA PRO A 257 24.93 -1.22 -5.40
C PRO A 257 24.12 -0.22 -6.23
N ARG A 258 24.27 -0.26 -7.55
CA ARG A 258 23.48 0.61 -8.46
C ARG A 258 22.00 0.26 -8.55
N ILE A 259 21.63 -0.96 -8.15
CA ILE A 259 20.25 -1.44 -8.17
C ILE A 259 19.73 -1.48 -6.73
N PHE A 260 18.61 -0.80 -6.51
CA PHE A 260 17.86 -0.81 -5.26
C PHE A 260 16.64 -1.70 -5.40
N SER A 261 16.39 -2.54 -4.40
CA SER A 261 15.17 -3.32 -4.27
C SER A 261 14.08 -2.44 -3.66
N GLY A 262 13.16 -1.92 -4.48
CA GLY A 262 12.02 -1.15 -4.01
C GLY A 262 10.94 -2.03 -3.39
N LEU A 263 10.45 -1.69 -2.20
CA LEU A 263 9.48 -2.47 -1.43
C LEU A 263 8.02 -1.97 -1.54
N TRP A 264 7.71 -1.20 -2.57
CA TRP A 264 6.40 -0.55 -2.76
C TRP A 264 5.24 -1.56 -2.89
N GLN A 265 5.48 -2.80 -3.33
CA GLN A 265 4.46 -3.85 -3.38
C GLN A 265 3.92 -4.21 -1.99
N MET A 266 4.66 -3.93 -0.92
CA MET A 266 4.21 -4.14 0.46
C MET A 266 3.16 -3.13 0.92
N SER A 267 2.91 -2.07 0.14
CA SER A 267 1.84 -1.11 0.41
C SER A 267 0.43 -1.72 0.33
N SER A 268 0.26 -2.83 -0.39
CA SER A 268 -1.07 -3.41 -0.59
C SER A 268 -1.08 -4.88 -0.99
N PRO A 269 -1.99 -5.71 -0.42
CA PRO A 269 -2.20 -7.08 -0.89
C PRO A 269 -2.77 -7.12 -2.31
N ALA A 270 -3.23 -5.99 -2.87
CA ALA A 270 -3.59 -5.88 -4.29
C ALA A 270 -2.42 -6.17 -5.24
N TRP A 271 -1.16 -6.02 -4.78
CA TRP A 271 0.03 -6.38 -5.55
C TRP A 271 0.40 -7.86 -5.45
N GLY A 272 -0.32 -8.63 -4.63
CA GLY A 272 -0.07 -10.04 -4.38
C GLY A 272 0.12 -10.31 -2.88
N PRO A 273 -0.57 -11.31 -2.30
CA PRO A 273 -0.35 -11.70 -0.92
C PRO A 273 0.88 -12.61 -0.78
N ALA A 274 1.60 -12.47 0.32
CA ALA A 274 2.70 -13.35 0.70
C ALA A 274 2.77 -13.51 2.22
N THR A 275 3.16 -14.70 2.69
CA THR A 275 3.41 -14.95 4.12
C THR A 275 4.67 -14.22 4.57
N THR A 276 4.78 -13.95 5.87
CA THR A 276 5.98 -13.32 6.44
C THR A 276 7.24 -14.10 6.12
N SER A 277 7.21 -15.43 6.27
CA SER A 277 8.40 -16.27 6.02
C SER A 277 8.84 -16.20 4.56
N LYS A 278 7.91 -16.18 3.61
CA LYS A 278 8.23 -16.03 2.19
C LYS A 278 8.82 -14.66 1.88
N ILE A 279 8.31 -13.58 2.48
CA ILE A 279 8.87 -12.23 2.31
C ILE A 279 10.32 -12.19 2.81
N ILE A 280 10.57 -12.70 4.01
CA ILE A 280 11.90 -12.73 4.64
C ILE A 280 12.88 -13.60 3.86
N GLU A 281 12.44 -14.79 3.42
CA GLU A 281 13.22 -15.65 2.54
C GLU A 281 13.62 -14.90 1.27
N GLN A 282 12.68 -14.20 0.62
CA GLN A 282 12.99 -13.43 -0.57
C GLN A 282 13.97 -12.29 -0.30
N PHE A 283 13.88 -11.58 0.83
CA PHE A 283 14.90 -10.59 1.21
C PHE A 283 16.28 -11.22 1.35
N SER A 284 16.36 -12.40 1.99
CA SER A 284 17.60 -13.15 2.12
C SER A 284 18.16 -13.55 0.76
N VAL A 285 17.33 -14.07 -0.15
CA VAL A 285 17.73 -14.42 -1.52
C VAL A 285 18.24 -13.19 -2.28
N HIS A 286 17.56 -12.04 -2.17
CA HIS A 286 18.01 -10.80 -2.83
C HIS A 286 19.38 -10.36 -2.30
N ALA A 287 19.55 -10.32 -0.99
CA ALA A 287 20.82 -9.97 -0.36
C ALA A 287 21.95 -10.93 -0.77
N GLN A 288 21.71 -12.24 -0.76
CA GLN A 288 22.67 -13.25 -1.20
C GLN A 288 23.09 -13.10 -2.66
N ASN A 289 22.20 -12.61 -3.52
CA ASN A 289 22.50 -12.29 -4.92
C ASN A 289 23.14 -10.89 -5.14
N GLY A 290 23.49 -10.18 -4.06
CA GLY A 290 24.15 -8.88 -4.14
C GLY A 290 23.20 -7.69 -4.27
N PHE A 291 21.88 -7.90 -4.19
CA PHE A 291 20.89 -6.82 -4.07
C PHE A 291 20.78 -6.37 -2.62
N THR A 292 21.81 -5.67 -2.14
CA THR A 292 21.92 -5.30 -0.73
C THR A 292 21.36 -3.91 -0.39
N ALA A 293 20.93 -3.11 -1.38
CA ALA A 293 20.24 -1.85 -1.13
C ALA A 293 18.73 -2.02 -1.25
N PHE A 294 17.99 -1.58 -0.23
CA PHE A 294 16.53 -1.66 -0.16
C PHE A 294 15.93 -0.26 0.00
N ASP A 295 14.93 0.06 -0.81
CA ASP A 295 14.18 1.33 -0.76
C ASP A 295 12.74 1.09 -0.32
N MET A 296 12.30 1.82 0.71
CA MET A 296 10.95 1.75 1.24
C MET A 296 10.42 3.13 1.63
N ALA A 297 9.27 3.20 2.30
CA ALA A 297 8.66 4.43 2.78
C ALA A 297 7.77 4.16 4.00
N ASP A 298 7.52 5.19 4.79
CA ASP A 298 6.61 5.18 5.95
C ASP A 298 5.16 4.76 5.61
N HIS A 299 4.72 5.00 4.37
CA HIS A 299 3.39 4.64 3.87
C HIS A 299 3.33 3.28 3.13
N TYR A 300 4.44 2.54 3.02
CA TYR A 300 4.44 1.21 2.39
C TYR A 300 3.99 0.11 3.35
N GLY A 301 2.80 0.26 3.94
CA GLY A 301 2.24 -0.70 4.87
C GLY A 301 3.21 -1.02 6.01
N ASP A 302 3.61 -2.28 6.12
CA ASP A 302 4.54 -2.80 7.13
C ASP A 302 5.97 -3.04 6.59
N ALA A 303 6.34 -2.48 5.44
CA ALA A 303 7.65 -2.69 4.81
C ALA A 303 8.81 -2.45 5.78
N GLU A 304 8.80 -1.32 6.50
CA GLU A 304 9.85 -0.99 7.48
C GLU A 304 9.92 -2.01 8.62
N ILE A 305 8.77 -2.50 9.09
CA ILE A 305 8.67 -3.45 10.20
C ILE A 305 9.24 -4.81 9.80
N ILE A 306 8.80 -5.35 8.65
CA ILE A 306 9.23 -6.67 8.19
C ILE A 306 10.69 -6.66 7.75
N PHE A 307 11.13 -5.59 7.06
CA PHE A 307 12.52 -5.44 6.70
C PHE A 307 13.41 -5.27 7.94
N GLY A 308 12.99 -4.48 8.93
CA GLY A 308 13.71 -4.31 10.19
C GLY A 308 13.89 -5.63 10.95
N GLN A 309 12.85 -6.47 10.97
CA GLN A 309 12.93 -7.82 11.53
C GLN A 309 13.88 -8.72 10.74
N PHE A 310 13.77 -8.76 9.41
CA PHE A 310 14.71 -9.52 8.58
C PHE A 310 16.16 -9.10 8.87
N ARG A 311 16.43 -7.80 8.86
CA ARG A 311 17.75 -7.23 9.09
C ARG A 311 18.30 -7.58 10.47
N SER A 312 17.49 -7.57 11.53
CA SER A 312 17.99 -7.82 12.88
C SER A 312 18.48 -9.26 13.09
N TYR A 313 17.92 -10.22 12.35
CA TYR A 313 18.37 -11.63 12.35
C TYR A 313 19.33 -11.99 11.21
N TYR A 314 19.52 -11.12 10.21
CA TYR A 314 20.40 -11.40 9.06
C TYR A 314 21.89 -11.36 9.48
N PRO A 315 22.67 -12.44 9.31
CA PRO A 315 24.06 -12.51 9.77
C PRO A 315 24.98 -11.43 9.18
N PHE A 316 24.70 -11.00 7.95
CA PHE A 316 25.50 -10.00 7.21
C PHE A 316 24.80 -8.64 7.15
N LYS A 317 24.07 -8.25 8.20
CA LYS A 317 23.28 -7.01 8.26
C LYS A 317 24.04 -5.72 7.94
N ASP A 318 25.36 -5.69 8.18
CA ASP A 318 26.21 -4.54 7.88
C ASP A 318 26.46 -4.35 6.38
N ALA A 319 26.21 -5.38 5.56
CA ALA A 319 26.26 -5.28 4.11
C ALA A 319 24.99 -4.67 3.51
N LEU A 320 23.90 -4.57 4.29
CA LEU A 320 22.61 -4.04 3.84
C LEU A 320 22.58 -2.51 3.92
N PHE A 321 22.05 -1.87 2.89
CA PHE A 321 21.83 -0.43 2.83
C PHE A 321 20.32 -0.14 2.83
N THR A 322 19.88 0.68 3.79
CA THR A 322 18.45 0.92 4.04
C THR A 322 18.07 2.36 3.69
N ALA A 323 17.33 2.54 2.60
CA ALA A 323 16.73 3.81 2.23
C ALA A 323 15.24 3.82 2.59
N THR A 324 14.78 4.87 3.25
CA THR A 324 13.35 5.07 3.52
C THR A 324 12.96 6.54 3.34
N LYS A 325 11.65 6.86 3.32
CA LYS A 325 11.13 8.23 3.08
C LYS A 325 10.35 8.86 4.24
N TYR A 326 10.56 10.16 4.50
CA TYR A 326 9.66 11.04 5.25
C TYR A 326 8.62 11.61 4.28
N CYS A 327 7.38 11.13 4.33
CA CYS A 327 6.35 11.51 3.37
C CYS A 327 5.37 12.54 3.93
N VAL A 328 5.19 13.65 3.21
CA VAL A 328 4.20 14.69 3.51
C VAL A 328 3.20 14.79 2.35
N PHE A 329 2.06 14.11 2.53
CA PHE A 329 0.97 14.02 1.55
C PHE A 329 -0.31 14.73 2.00
N HIS A 330 -0.29 15.36 3.17
CA HIS A 330 -1.35 16.26 3.62
C HIS A 330 -0.72 17.55 4.18
N PRO A 331 -1.44 18.69 4.15
CA PRO A 331 -0.95 19.91 4.79
C PRO A 331 -0.68 19.68 6.27
N VAL A 332 0.51 20.06 6.71
CA VAL A 332 0.99 19.88 8.09
C VAL A 332 1.83 21.07 8.51
N THR A 333 1.82 21.38 9.80
CA THR A 333 2.81 22.29 10.41
C THR A 333 4.05 21.50 10.79
N ILE A 334 5.19 21.84 10.20
CA ILE A 334 6.48 21.23 10.50
C ILE A 334 7.05 21.83 11.78
N SER A 335 7.38 20.96 12.73
CA SER A 335 8.13 21.30 13.93
C SER A 335 9.30 20.32 14.10
N ARG A 336 10.31 20.76 14.83
CA ARG A 336 11.48 19.94 15.17
C ARG A 336 11.07 18.65 15.89
N ASP A 337 10.16 18.75 16.86
CA ASP A 337 9.65 17.60 17.62
C ASP A 337 8.89 16.60 16.74
N ALA A 338 8.11 17.09 15.77
CA ALA A 338 7.38 16.23 14.84
C ALA A 338 8.35 15.44 13.93
N VAL A 339 9.39 16.13 13.41
CA VAL A 339 10.43 15.49 12.59
C VAL A 339 11.22 14.47 13.42
N HIS A 340 11.67 14.83 14.61
CA HIS A 340 12.41 13.92 15.50
C HIS A 340 11.57 12.69 15.92
N SER A 341 10.26 12.89 16.17
CA SER A 341 9.34 11.79 16.46
C SER A 341 9.19 10.84 15.26
N ASN A 342 9.13 11.38 14.04
CA ASN A 342 9.07 10.58 12.83
C ASN A 342 10.37 9.77 12.61
N VAL A 343 11.55 10.38 12.81
CA VAL A 343 12.84 9.67 12.76
C VAL A 343 12.87 8.55 13.81
N THR A 344 12.40 8.83 15.03
CA THR A 344 12.31 7.84 16.12
C THR A 344 11.44 6.64 15.74
N GLU A 345 10.26 6.89 15.17
CA GLU A 345 9.34 5.84 14.74
C GLU A 345 9.99 4.92 13.71
N ARG A 346 10.76 5.48 12.77
CA ARG A 346 11.40 4.72 11.68
C ARG A 346 12.59 3.92 12.17
N CYS A 347 13.40 4.49 13.06
CA CYS A 347 14.44 3.77 13.78
C CYS A 347 13.85 2.56 14.52
N LYS A 348 12.70 2.74 15.19
CA LYS A 348 11.98 1.66 15.87
C LYS A 348 11.47 0.60 14.89
N ARG A 349 10.78 0.99 13.81
CA ARG A 349 10.24 0.06 12.81
C ARG A 349 11.35 -0.75 12.12
N LEU A 350 12.44 -0.09 11.73
CA LEU A 350 13.59 -0.68 11.05
C LEU A 350 14.59 -1.38 11.99
N GLN A 351 14.43 -1.23 13.30
CA GLN A 351 15.37 -1.74 14.31
C GLN A 351 16.81 -1.26 14.04
N LEU A 352 16.93 0.06 13.84
CA LEU A 352 18.16 0.76 13.53
C LEU A 352 18.44 1.84 14.57
N ASP A 353 19.69 1.95 14.99
CA ASP A 353 20.15 3.12 15.75
C ASP A 353 20.38 4.34 14.84
N LYS A 354 20.69 4.09 13.56
CA LYS A 354 20.96 5.10 12.55
C LYS A 354 20.46 4.66 11.17
N LEU A 355 19.67 5.51 10.51
CA LEU A 355 19.17 5.34 9.15
C LEU A 355 20.30 5.58 8.13
N ASP A 356 20.44 4.74 7.11
CA ASP A 356 21.46 4.96 6.07
C ASP A 356 21.10 6.15 5.17
N LEU A 357 19.85 6.20 4.70
CA LEU A 357 19.32 7.27 3.86
C LEU A 357 17.86 7.57 4.21
N LEU A 358 17.60 8.83 4.59
CA LEU A 358 16.26 9.38 4.78
C LEU A 358 15.93 10.36 3.64
N GLN A 359 14.91 10.04 2.86
CA GLN A 359 14.50 10.86 1.70
C GLN A 359 13.26 11.69 2.03
N VAL A 360 13.28 12.99 1.78
CA VAL A 360 12.10 13.85 1.95
C VAL A 360 11.22 13.74 0.71
N HIS A 361 9.99 13.25 0.88
CA HIS A 361 8.99 13.14 -0.18
C HIS A 361 7.85 14.10 0.09
N TRP A 362 7.78 15.16 -0.70
CA TRP A 362 6.90 16.31 -0.47
C TRP A 362 5.92 16.53 -1.60
N GLN A 363 4.69 16.96 -1.29
CA GLN A 363 3.65 17.25 -2.29
C GLN A 363 3.19 18.71 -2.35
N PHE A 364 3.45 19.53 -1.33
CA PHE A 364 2.93 20.91 -1.20
C PHE A 364 4.04 21.93 -1.38
N TYR A 365 4.56 22.06 -2.59
CA TYR A 365 5.73 22.91 -2.86
C TYR A 365 5.44 24.41 -2.76
N GLU A 366 4.17 24.82 -2.78
CA GLU A 366 3.73 26.19 -2.48
C GLU A 366 4.06 26.60 -1.04
N ASN A 367 4.25 25.62 -0.16
CA ASN A 367 4.62 25.82 1.23
C ASN A 367 6.12 25.50 1.44
N PRO A 368 6.97 26.49 1.79
CA PRO A 368 8.41 26.30 1.92
C PRO A 368 8.86 25.50 3.14
N GLN A 369 7.93 25.01 3.98
CA GLN A 369 8.22 24.20 5.17
C GLN A 369 9.03 22.92 4.87
N TYR A 370 9.11 22.46 3.62
CA TYR A 370 10.03 21.39 3.24
C TYR A 370 11.49 21.72 3.56
N LEU A 371 11.89 23.01 3.48
CA LEU A 371 13.24 23.46 3.82
C LEU A 371 13.53 23.24 5.32
N ASP A 372 12.58 23.62 6.17
CA ASP A 372 12.70 23.45 7.62
C ASP A 372 12.67 21.95 7.99
N ALA A 373 11.85 21.15 7.31
CA ALA A 373 11.84 19.70 7.50
C ALA A 373 13.20 19.07 7.15
N ILE A 374 13.82 19.46 6.04
CA ILE A 374 15.16 18.99 5.64
C ILE A 374 16.20 19.41 6.69
N GLU A 375 16.14 20.65 7.15
CA GLU A 375 17.07 21.17 8.18
C GLU A 375 16.94 20.39 9.49
N TYR A 376 15.73 20.18 9.99
CA TYR A 376 15.50 19.39 11.21
C TYR A 376 15.90 17.92 11.07
N ILE A 377 15.74 17.34 9.86
CA ILE A 377 16.23 15.98 9.57
C ILE A 377 17.76 15.93 9.62
N MET A 378 18.46 16.96 9.12
CA MET A 378 19.93 17.03 9.12
C MET A 378 20.53 17.20 10.52
N GLU A 379 19.78 17.81 11.44
CA GLU A 379 20.20 17.97 12.83
C GLU A 379 20.09 16.67 13.65
N ASP A 380 19.31 15.70 13.19
CA ASP A 380 19.13 14.40 13.85
C ASP A 380 20.30 13.46 13.51
N ASP A 381 21.15 13.16 14.49
CA ASP A 381 22.36 12.36 14.33
C ASP A 381 22.10 10.90 13.96
N ARG A 382 20.86 10.42 14.14
CA ARG A 382 20.38 9.11 13.70
C ARG A 382 20.10 9.07 12.20
N VAL A 383 20.26 10.17 11.47
CA VAL A 383 20.15 10.20 10.01
C VAL A 383 21.55 10.21 9.39
N GLY A 384 21.87 9.18 8.61
CA GLY A 384 23.15 9.04 7.92
C GLY A 384 23.29 10.00 6.75
N ALA A 385 22.41 9.87 5.76
CA ALA A 385 22.35 10.74 4.59
C ALA A 385 20.93 11.27 4.40
N VAL A 386 20.83 12.51 3.90
CA VAL A 386 19.55 13.12 3.52
C VAL A 386 19.43 13.13 2.01
N GLY A 387 18.32 12.61 1.52
CA GLY A 387 17.92 12.64 0.12
C GLY A 387 16.60 13.38 -0.08
N LEU A 388 16.24 13.60 -1.34
CA LEU A 388 14.97 14.15 -1.78
C LEU A 388 14.22 13.12 -2.62
N CYS A 389 12.91 13.27 -2.74
CA CYS A 389 12.07 12.46 -3.61
C CYS A 389 11.03 13.33 -4.28
N ASN A 390 11.00 13.30 -5.62
CA ASN A 390 10.12 14.10 -6.49
C ASN A 390 10.32 15.62 -6.39
N PHE A 391 11.53 16.08 -6.06
CA PHE A 391 11.88 17.50 -6.17
C PHE A 391 12.26 17.81 -7.62
N ASP A 392 11.61 18.80 -8.22
CA ASP A 392 12.04 19.31 -9.52
C ASP A 392 13.34 20.12 -9.41
N THR A 393 13.89 20.55 -10.55
CA THR A 393 15.16 21.29 -10.60
C THR A 393 15.12 22.59 -9.78
N ALA A 394 14.03 23.35 -9.84
CA ALA A 394 13.92 24.65 -9.18
C ALA A 394 13.88 24.50 -7.66
N HIS A 395 13.11 23.53 -7.17
CA HIS A 395 13.05 23.21 -5.75
C HIS A 395 14.36 22.61 -5.24
N LEU A 396 15.02 21.76 -6.03
CA LEU A 396 16.36 21.26 -5.72
C LEU A 396 17.36 22.41 -5.57
N GLU A 397 17.42 23.34 -6.53
CA GLU A 397 18.30 24.51 -6.45
C GLU A 397 17.96 25.39 -5.24
N THR A 398 16.68 25.53 -4.88
CA THR A 398 16.25 26.26 -3.67
C THR A 398 16.82 25.63 -2.40
N VAL A 399 16.76 24.29 -2.28
CA VAL A 399 17.37 23.56 -1.15
C VAL A 399 18.89 23.77 -1.11
N LEU A 400 19.56 23.68 -2.26
CA LEU A 400 21.01 23.84 -2.36
C LEU A 400 21.47 25.28 -2.07
N ASN A 401 20.72 26.28 -2.52
CA ASN A 401 20.99 27.71 -2.25
C ASN A 401 20.82 28.05 -0.76
N ARG A 402 20.00 27.30 -0.01
CA ARG A 402 19.93 27.39 1.45
C ARG A 402 21.15 26.77 2.16
N GLY A 403 22.05 26.12 1.41
CA GLY A 403 23.25 25.47 1.95
C GLY A 403 23.02 24.07 2.50
N LEU A 404 21.86 23.47 2.24
CA LEU A 404 21.49 22.15 2.75
C LEU A 404 22.16 21.06 1.88
N ARG A 405 22.95 20.18 2.51
CA ARG A 405 23.72 19.13 1.82
C ARG A 405 22.85 17.92 1.47
N ILE A 406 22.49 17.78 0.20
CA ILE A 406 21.69 16.66 -0.32
C ILE A 406 22.58 15.60 -0.98
N TYR A 407 22.30 14.33 -0.72
CA TYR A 407 23.04 13.20 -1.28
C TYR A 407 22.35 12.57 -2.50
N THR A 408 21.02 12.50 -2.48
CA THR A 408 20.23 11.89 -3.55
C THR A 408 19.00 12.72 -3.90
N ASN A 409 18.53 12.60 -5.14
CA ASN A 409 17.15 12.97 -5.51
C ASN A 409 16.51 11.78 -6.25
N GLN A 410 15.43 11.24 -5.70
CA GLN A 410 14.71 10.11 -6.27
C GLN A 410 13.59 10.61 -7.19
N VAL A 411 13.66 10.27 -8.48
CA VAL A 411 12.76 10.82 -9.52
C VAL A 411 12.29 9.75 -10.51
N GLN A 412 11.13 9.99 -11.13
CA GLN A 412 10.65 9.17 -12.25
C GLN A 412 11.60 9.33 -13.43
N PHE A 413 12.10 8.23 -13.97
CA PHE A 413 12.87 8.22 -15.21
C PHE A 413 12.69 6.90 -15.94
N SER A 414 12.47 6.98 -17.24
CA SER A 414 12.37 5.82 -18.13
C SER A 414 12.69 6.23 -19.57
N LEU A 415 12.73 5.27 -20.50
CA LEU A 415 12.93 5.60 -21.92
C LEU A 415 11.86 6.56 -22.49
N ILE A 416 10.66 6.59 -21.91
CA ILE A 416 9.57 7.49 -22.33
C ILE A 416 9.48 8.77 -21.51
N ASP A 417 10.12 8.79 -20.33
CA ASP A 417 10.12 9.94 -19.42
C ASP A 417 11.56 10.29 -19.10
N SER A 418 12.13 11.14 -19.95
CA SER A 418 13.52 11.57 -19.87
C SER A 418 13.70 12.94 -19.22
N ARG A 419 12.68 13.53 -18.60
CA ARG A 419 12.76 14.88 -18.00
C ARG A 419 14.00 15.11 -17.12
N PRO A 420 14.47 14.13 -16.32
CA PRO A 420 15.72 14.27 -15.56
C PRO A 420 16.99 14.53 -16.39
N THR A 421 17.03 14.21 -17.69
CA THR A 421 18.21 14.45 -18.56
C THR A 421 18.34 15.90 -19.01
N GLU A 422 17.35 16.73 -18.73
CA GLU A 422 17.37 18.16 -19.03
C GLU A 422 18.26 18.90 -18.01
N GLN A 423 17.72 19.89 -17.30
CA GLN A 423 18.50 20.70 -16.36
C GLN A 423 18.91 19.91 -15.10
N MET A 424 18.09 18.96 -14.65
CA MET A 424 18.28 18.27 -13.37
C MET A 424 19.58 17.47 -13.32
N GLY A 425 19.93 16.75 -14.39
CA GLY A 425 21.17 15.99 -14.48
C GLY A 425 22.41 16.87 -14.27
N GLN A 426 22.46 18.03 -14.94
CA GLN A 426 23.57 18.98 -14.83
C GLN A 426 23.68 19.55 -13.41
N VAL A 427 22.55 19.91 -12.77
CA VAL A 427 22.55 20.37 -11.38
C VAL A 427 23.08 19.28 -10.45
N CYS A 428 22.60 18.04 -10.61
CA CYS A 428 23.02 16.92 -9.78
C CYS A 428 24.52 16.62 -9.94
N GLU A 429 25.05 16.64 -11.16
CA GLU A 429 26.49 16.46 -11.41
C GLU A 429 27.34 17.55 -10.75
N ARG A 430 26.97 18.84 -10.93
CA ARG A 430 27.70 19.97 -10.33
C ARG A 430 27.79 19.89 -8.81
N HIS A 431 26.73 19.41 -8.15
CA HIS A 431 26.65 19.33 -6.69
C HIS A 431 26.98 17.93 -6.13
N GLY A 432 27.34 16.97 -6.97
CA GLY A 432 27.67 15.60 -6.56
C GLY A 432 26.48 14.77 -6.06
N ILE A 433 25.26 15.15 -6.43
CA ILE A 433 24.00 14.51 -6.03
C ILE A 433 23.75 13.30 -6.94
N LYS A 434 23.32 12.18 -6.36
CA LYS A 434 22.98 10.97 -7.13
C LYS A 434 21.49 10.92 -7.43
N LEU A 435 21.15 10.67 -8.70
CA LEU A 435 19.77 10.38 -9.08
C LEU A 435 19.45 8.91 -8.78
N ILE A 436 18.38 8.67 -8.01
CA ILE A 436 17.79 7.35 -7.86
C ILE A 436 16.53 7.32 -8.71
N THR A 437 16.47 6.44 -9.72
CA THR A 437 15.36 6.45 -10.66
C THR A 437 14.34 5.37 -10.33
N TYR A 438 13.05 5.73 -10.31
CA TYR A 438 11.95 4.76 -10.26
C TYR A 438 11.15 4.77 -11.57
N GLY A 439 10.36 3.70 -11.79
CA GLY A 439 9.56 3.54 -13.00
C GLY A 439 10.38 3.19 -14.27
N THR A 440 11.64 2.79 -14.11
CA THR A 440 12.61 2.58 -15.19
C THR A 440 12.18 1.60 -16.27
N LEU A 441 11.44 0.54 -15.91
CA LEU A 441 10.94 -0.46 -16.86
C LEU A 441 9.60 -0.09 -17.51
N VAL A 442 9.24 1.20 -17.54
CA VAL A 442 7.99 1.70 -18.12
C VAL A 442 6.81 0.91 -17.58
N ARG A 443 6.62 0.97 -16.26
CA ARG A 443 5.33 0.64 -15.70
C ARG A 443 4.54 1.93 -15.64
N ILE A 444 3.52 2.04 -16.48
CA ILE A 444 2.46 3.04 -16.36
C ILE A 444 1.66 2.70 -15.08
N ALA A 445 2.25 2.46 -13.91
CA ALA A 445 1.50 2.07 -12.70
C ALA A 445 0.94 3.28 -11.94
N PHE A 446 1.46 4.48 -12.20
CA PHE A 446 0.85 5.72 -11.69
C PHE A 446 -0.21 6.31 -12.63
N LEU A 447 -0.34 5.79 -13.86
CA LEU A 447 -1.33 6.23 -14.86
C LEU A 447 -2.21 5.09 -15.42
N CYS A 448 -1.91 3.82 -15.12
CA CYS A 448 -2.57 2.59 -15.58
C CYS A 448 -2.27 1.44 -14.60
N GLY A 449 -2.84 1.48 -13.40
CA GLY A 449 -2.90 0.35 -12.49
C GLY A 449 -4.29 0.28 -11.94
#